data_AF-A0A354FCT9-F1
#
_entry.id   AF-A0A354FCT9-F1
#
_cell.length_a   1.000
_cell.length_b   1.000
_cell.length_c   1.000
_cell.angle_alpha   90.00
_cell.angle_beta   90.00
_cell.angle_gamma   90.00
#
_symmetry.space_group_name_H-M   'P 1'
#
loop_
_entity.id
_entity.type
_entity.pdbx_description
1 polymer ?
#
loop_
_entity_poly.entity_id
_entity_poly.type
_entity_poly.pdbx_seq_one_letter_code
_entity_poly.pdbx_strand_id
1 'polypeptide(L)'
;MIIQTSNTVALRCPECGKIKYHTLSFFSFAGKEPVCFDCDCGAQLLSIATKDRKVYYLQLDCLMCETKHLYRYLFKDLWSSEVLHLFCEETGLGIGFIGPRQL
;
A
#
# COMPACT_ATOMS: atom_id res chain seq x y z
N MET A 1 22.01 13.51 0.05
CA MET A 1 21.26 12.25 0.15
C MET A 1 19.84 12.53 -0.31
N ILE A 2 19.46 12.09 -1.52
CA ILE A 2 18.11 12.29 -2.06
C ILE A 2 17.25 11.14 -1.51
N ILE A 3 16.23 11.47 -0.73
CA ILE A 3 15.28 10.48 -0.20
C ILE A 3 14.06 10.52 -1.10
N GLN A 4 13.65 9.35 -1.60
CA GLN A 4 12.42 9.23 -2.35
C GLN A 4 11.23 9.44 -1.41
N THR A 5 10.41 10.44 -1.71
CA THR A 5 9.27 10.84 -0.86
C THR A 5 7.93 10.55 -1.52
N SER A 6 7.95 9.94 -2.72
CA SER A 6 6.76 9.57 -3.47
C SER A 6 6.93 8.18 -4.06
N ASN A 7 6.01 7.28 -3.71
CA ASN A 7 5.90 5.95 -4.30
C ASN A 7 4.57 5.80 -5.01
N THR A 8 4.49 4.86 -5.94
CA THR A 8 3.24 4.42 -6.55
C THR A 8 2.80 3.14 -5.88
N VAL A 9 1.54 3.12 -5.48
CA VAL A 9 0.83 1.97 -4.93
C VAL A 9 -0.06 1.44 -6.02
N ALA A 10 0.14 0.20 -6.42
CA ALA A 10 -0.73 -0.48 -7.36
C ALA A 10 -1.46 -1.62 -6.66
N LEU A 11 -2.78 -1.57 -6.71
CA LEU A 11 -3.66 -2.49 -6.01
C LEU A 11 -4.68 -3.03 -6.98
N ARG A 12 -4.98 -4.32 -6.89
CA ARG A 12 -6.09 -4.91 -7.61
C ARG A 12 -7.35 -4.79 -6.77
N CYS A 13 -8.41 -4.22 -7.35
CA CYS A 13 -9.68 -4.11 -6.65
C CYS A 13 -10.36 -5.48 -6.54
N PRO A 14 -10.80 -5.89 -5.32
CA PRO A 14 -11.53 -7.13 -5.12
C PRO A 14 -12.90 -7.12 -5.82
N GLU A 15 -13.60 -5.98 -5.79
CA GLU A 15 -14.96 -5.83 -6.32
C GLU A 15 -15.00 -5.74 -7.86
N CYS A 16 -14.19 -4.85 -8.46
CA CYS A 16 -14.26 -4.60 -9.91
C CYS A 16 -13.15 -5.29 -10.72
N GLY A 17 -12.19 -5.95 -10.05
CA GLY A 17 -11.07 -6.67 -10.69
C GLY A 17 -10.01 -5.79 -11.37
N LYS A 18 -10.25 -4.48 -11.50
CA LYS A 18 -9.32 -3.51 -12.13
C LYS A 18 -8.12 -3.21 -11.24
N ILE A 19 -6.98 -2.95 -11.87
CA ILE A 19 -5.78 -2.47 -11.17
C ILE A 19 -5.86 -0.94 -11.07
N LYS A 20 -5.64 -0.43 -9.86
CA LYS A 20 -5.61 1.00 -9.56
C LYS A 20 -4.22 1.41 -9.13
N TYR A 21 -3.77 2.53 -9.68
CA TYR A 21 -2.50 3.15 -9.36
C TYR A 21 -2.79 4.41 -8.55
N HIS A 22 -2.24 4.48 -7.36
CA HIS A 22 -2.32 5.63 -6.47
C HIS A 22 -0.93 6.15 -6.16
N THR A 23 -0.82 7.46 -5.94
CA THR A 23 0.43 8.06 -5.48
C THR A 23 0.43 8.09 -3.96
N LEU A 24 1.44 7.48 -3.36
CA LEU A 24 1.72 7.52 -1.94
C LEU A 24 2.83 8.53 -1.66
N SER A 25 2.47 9.64 -1.04
CA SER A 25 3.41 10.68 -0.63
C SER A 25 3.75 10.55 0.84
N PHE A 26 5.02 10.74 1.19
CA PHE A 26 5.47 10.75 2.57
C PHE A 26 4.76 11.84 3.39
N PHE A 27 4.44 12.95 2.72
CA PHE A 27 3.73 14.08 3.31
C PHE A 27 2.26 13.78 3.62
N SER A 28 1.65 12.75 3.00
CA SER A 28 0.28 12.33 3.35
C SER A 28 0.18 11.81 4.79
N PHE A 29 1.30 11.39 5.39
CA PHE A 29 1.40 10.97 6.79
C PHE A 29 1.76 12.12 7.74
N ALA A 30 1.60 13.37 7.30
CA ALA A 30 1.82 14.52 8.16
C ALA A 30 0.78 14.58 9.29
N GLY A 31 -0.45 14.18 9.01
CA GLY A 31 -1.57 14.14 9.96
C GLY A 31 -1.57 12.91 10.89
N LYS A 32 -2.59 12.83 11.73
CA LYS A 32 -2.84 11.67 12.61
C LYS A 32 -3.72 10.59 11.96
N GLU A 33 -4.37 10.93 10.86
CA GLU A 33 -5.31 10.05 10.18
C GLU A 33 -4.59 9.06 9.26
N PRO A 34 -5.11 7.84 9.12
CA PRO A 34 -4.58 6.88 8.16
C PRO A 34 -4.82 7.37 6.72
N VAL A 35 -3.90 7.05 5.83
CA VAL A 35 -4.04 7.29 4.41
C VAL A 35 -4.85 6.15 3.80
N CYS A 36 -6.02 6.45 3.25
CA CYS A 36 -6.88 5.46 2.61
C CYS A 36 -6.82 5.60 1.08
N PHE A 37 -6.83 4.46 0.40
CA PHE A 37 -6.93 4.36 -1.05
C PHE A 37 -8.20 3.61 -1.41
N ASP A 38 -9.04 4.26 -2.19
CA ASP A 38 -10.33 3.74 -2.61
C ASP A 38 -10.36 3.57 -4.13
N CYS A 39 -11.14 2.60 -4.59
CA CYS A 39 -11.42 2.40 -5.99
C CYS A 39 -12.59 3.27 -6.45
N ASP A 40 -12.66 3.62 -7.73
CA ASP A 40 -13.83 4.32 -8.31
C ASP A 40 -15.16 3.57 -8.11
N CYS A 41 -15.13 2.27 -7.81
CA CYS A 41 -16.32 1.49 -7.48
C CYS A 41 -16.80 1.66 -6.03
N GLY A 42 -16.09 2.44 -5.20
CA GLY A 42 -16.40 2.66 -3.78
C GLY A 42 -15.77 1.65 -2.82
N ALA A 43 -15.02 0.67 -3.32
CA ALA A 43 -14.33 -0.31 -2.48
C ALA A 43 -13.05 0.28 -1.89
N GLN A 44 -12.85 0.11 -0.58
CA GLN A 44 -11.58 0.44 0.06
C GLN A 44 -10.52 -0.60 -0.32
N LEU A 45 -9.41 -0.14 -0.90
CA LEU A 45 -8.34 -1.00 -1.40
C LEU A 45 -7.23 -1.20 -0.38
N LEU A 46 -6.82 -0.13 0.30
CA LEU A 46 -5.72 -0.14 1.26
C LEU A 46 -5.88 1.02 2.23
N SER A 47 -5.63 0.76 3.51
CA SER A 47 -5.44 1.78 4.53
C SER A 47 -4.03 1.69 5.08
N ILE A 48 -3.35 2.83 5.20
CA ILE A 48 -2.00 2.92 5.74
C ILE A 48 -2.01 3.81 6.97
N ALA A 49 -1.77 3.20 8.12
CA ALA A 49 -1.49 3.91 9.36
C ALA A 49 0.02 3.94 9.61
N THR A 50 0.49 4.94 10.36
CA THR A 50 1.91 4.99 10.75
C THR A 50 2.07 5.31 12.23
N LYS A 51 3.12 4.75 12.82
CA LYS A 51 3.60 5.10 14.16
C LYS A 51 4.92 5.85 14.02
N ASP A 52 4.90 7.13 14.40
CA ASP A 52 6.04 8.06 14.37
C ASP A 52 6.76 8.16 13.01
N ARG A 53 6.07 7.85 11.90
CA ARG A 53 6.65 7.76 10.53
C ARG A 53 7.84 6.81 10.41
N LYS A 54 7.99 5.90 11.39
CA LYS A 54 9.05 4.88 11.44
C LYS A 54 8.52 3.51 11.06
N VAL A 55 7.29 3.22 11.48
CA VAL A 55 6.61 1.95 11.21
C VAL A 55 5.30 2.26 10.49
N TYR A 56 5.03 1.51 9.44
CA TYR A 56 3.84 1.62 8.61
C TYR A 56 3.05 0.31 8.71
N TYR A 57 1.76 0.46 8.95
CA TYR A 57 0.79 -0.62 9.04
C TYR A 57 -0.12 -0.52 7.83
N LEU A 58 -0.03 -1.51 6.95
CA LEU A 58 -0.79 -1.58 5.72
C LEU A 58 -1.89 -2.60 5.90
N GLN A 59 -3.13 -2.16 5.89
CA GLN A 59 -4.30 -3.00 6.03
C GLN A 59 -5.09 -3.03 4.72
N LEU A 60 -5.32 -4.22 4.18
CA LEU A 60 -6.13 -4.41 2.97
C LEU A 60 -6.99 -5.66 3.07
N ASP A 61 -8.15 -5.61 2.43
CA ASP A 61 -9.07 -6.73 2.35
C ASP A 61 -8.70 -7.59 1.12
N CYS A 62 -8.34 -8.85 1.37
CA CYS A 62 -7.83 -9.75 0.33
C CYS A 62 -8.98 -10.54 -0.29
N LEU A 63 -9.15 -10.44 -1.61
CA LEU A 63 -10.14 -11.23 -2.35
C LEU A 63 -9.86 -12.74 -2.30
N MET A 64 -8.59 -13.13 -2.26
CA MET A 64 -8.17 -14.52 -2.49
C MET A 64 -8.47 -15.45 -1.32
N CYS A 65 -8.33 -14.93 -0.10
CA CYS A 65 -8.58 -15.66 1.15
C CYS A 65 -9.79 -15.10 1.91
N GLU A 66 -10.42 -14.04 1.40
CA GLU A 66 -11.56 -13.35 2.03
C GLU A 66 -11.26 -12.86 3.46
N THR A 67 -9.98 -12.63 3.79
CA THR A 67 -9.53 -12.11 5.08
C THR A 67 -8.85 -10.75 4.95
N LYS A 68 -8.69 -10.05 6.07
CA LYS A 68 -7.95 -8.80 6.15
C LYS A 68 -6.48 -9.11 6.40
N HIS A 69 -5.59 -8.60 5.54
CA HIS A 69 -4.16 -8.68 5.79
C HIS A 69 -3.66 -7.41 6.44
N LEU A 70 -2.77 -7.58 7.42
CA LEU A 70 -2.09 -6.49 8.10
C LEU A 70 -0.58 -6.66 7.97
N TYR A 71 0.02 -5.90 7.07
CA TYR A 71 1.47 -5.89 6.90
C TYR A 71 2.11 -4.82 7.75
N ARG A 72 3.28 -5.14 8.31
CA ARG A 72 4.09 -4.20 9.08
C ARG A 72 5.42 -3.97 8.38
N TYR A 73 5.62 -2.75 7.89
CA TYR A 73 6.84 -2.32 7.21
C TYR A 73 7.54 -1.19 7.97
N LEU A 74 8.85 -1.09 7.82
CA LEU A 74 9.63 0.04 8.29
C LEU A 74 9.69 1.13 7.22
N PHE A 75 10.06 2.34 7.63
CA PHE A 75 10.30 3.45 6.72
C PHE A 75 11.19 3.07 5.53
N LYS A 76 12.30 2.38 5.79
CA LYS A 76 13.23 1.95 4.74
C LYS A 76 12.63 0.97 3.73
N ASP A 77 11.63 0.18 4.12
CA ASP A 77 11.02 -0.82 3.25
C ASP A 77 10.01 -0.14 2.31
N LEU A 78 9.24 0.81 2.87
CA LEU A 78 8.21 1.53 2.13
C LEU A 78 8.74 2.67 1.26
N TRP A 79 9.88 3.26 1.63
CA TRP A 79 10.53 4.40 0.92
C TRP A 79 11.86 4.00 0.26
N SER A 80 12.06 2.70 0.05
CA SER A 80 13.18 2.16 -0.72
C SER A 80 13.07 2.54 -2.21
N SER A 81 14.20 2.45 -2.92
CA SER A 81 14.24 2.43 -4.39
C SER A 81 13.75 1.09 -4.98
N GLU A 82 13.54 0.07 -4.14
CA GLU A 82 13.06 -1.24 -4.55
C GLU A 82 11.53 -1.32 -4.54
N VAL A 83 10.98 -2.20 -5.38
CA VAL A 83 9.54 -2.47 -5.41
C VAL A 83 9.21 -3.45 -4.29
N LEU A 84 8.37 -3.00 -3.37
CA LEU A 84 7.79 -3.82 -2.33
C LEU A 84 6.57 -4.56 -2.87
N HIS A 85 6.65 -5.88 -2.91
CA HIS A 85 5.55 -6.73 -3.31
C HIS A 85 4.69 -7.13 -2.09
N LEU A 86 3.38 -6.96 -2.22
CA LEU A 86 2.41 -7.43 -1.23
C LEU A 86 1.91 -8.80 -1.68
N PHE A 87 2.04 -9.79 -0.81
CA PHE A 87 1.62 -11.17 -1.06
C PHE A 87 0.58 -11.61 -0.04
N CYS A 88 -0.41 -12.36 -0.50
CA CYS A 88 -1.33 -13.05 0.38
C CYS A 88 -0.59 -14.15 1.14
N GLU A 89 -0.61 -14.12 2.48
CA GLU A 89 0.10 -15.11 3.32
C GLU A 89 -0.52 -16.51 3.18
N GLU A 90 -1.82 -16.59 2.90
CA GLU A 90 -2.56 -17.84 2.75
C GLU A 90 -2.33 -18.52 1.38
N THR A 91 -2.24 -17.74 0.31
CA THR A 91 -2.19 -18.27 -1.07
C THR A 91 -0.84 -18.07 -1.76
N GLY A 92 0.03 -17.23 -1.22
CA GLY A 92 1.30 -16.82 -1.83
C GLY A 92 1.15 -15.92 -3.07
N LEU A 93 -0.08 -15.54 -3.45
CA LEU A 93 -0.32 -14.73 -4.64
C LEU A 93 -0.03 -13.24 -4.39
N GLY A 94 0.53 -12.57 -5.39
CA GLY A 94 0.75 -11.12 -5.36
C GLY A 94 -0.57 -10.36 -5.47
N ILE A 95 -0.87 -9.52 -4.48
CA ILE A 95 -2.12 -8.75 -4.38
C ILE A 95 -1.91 -7.25 -4.64
N GLY A 96 -0.67 -6.78 -4.58
CA GLY A 96 -0.31 -5.40 -4.88
C GLY A 96 1.18 -5.16 -4.86
N PHE A 97 1.58 -3.95 -5.23
CA PHE A 97 2.97 -3.52 -5.19
C PHE A 97 3.09 -2.04 -4.83
N ILE A 98 4.17 -1.68 -4.15
CA ILE A 98 4.49 -0.33 -3.72
C ILE A 98 5.94 -0.04 -4.09
N GLY A 99 6.21 1.00 -4.85
CA GLY A 99 7.59 1.33 -5.21
C GLY A 99 7.71 2.61 -6.02
N PRO A 100 8.94 3.01 -6.40
CA PRO A 100 9.14 4.12 -7.32
C PRO A 100 8.36 3.91 -8.62
N ARG A 101 7.73 4.98 -9.11
CA ARG A 101 7.35 5.02 -10.53
C ARG A 101 8.62 5.30 -11.32
N GLN A 102 9.22 4.27 -11.91
CA GLN A 102 10.24 4.47 -12.93
C GLN A 102 9.52 5.14 -14.13
N LEU A 103 9.81 6.42 -14.33
CA LEU A 103 9.51 7.15 -15.57
C LEU A 103 10.46 6.69 -16.66
#